data_AF-A0A3E0W3K7-F1
#
_entry.id   AF-A0A3E0W3K7-F1
#
_cell.length_a   1.000
_cell.length_b   1.000
_cell.length_c   1.000
_cell.angle_alpha   90.00
_cell.angle_beta   90.00
_cell.angle_gamma   90.00
#
_symmetry.space_group_name_H-M   'P 1'
#
loop_
_entity.id
_entity.type
_entity.pdbx_description
1 polymer ?
#
loop_
_entity_poly.entity_id
_entity_poly.type
_entity_poly.pdbx_seq_one_letter_code
_entity_poly.pdbx_strand_id
1 'polypeptide(L)' 'MRARTREGMAIAKAAGKLRGKQPKLTAPKRRHLLAIHAAGTHTQTELAELFDVSRATVYRELQRAQPPKAAI' A
#
# COMPACT_ATOMS: atom_id res chain seq x y z
N MET A 1 31.36 -14.65 -2.87
CA MET A 1 30.45 -13.91 -3.79
C MET A 1 29.33 -13.11 -3.09
N ARG A 2 28.90 -13.43 -1.85
CA ARG A 2 27.78 -12.73 -1.19
C ARG A 2 28.04 -11.27 -0.77
N ALA A 3 29.29 -10.89 -0.51
CA ALA A 3 29.64 -9.52 -0.08
C ALA A 3 29.34 -8.47 -1.17
N ARG A 4 29.74 -8.76 -2.42
CA ARG A 4 29.55 -7.87 -3.58
C ARG A 4 28.08 -7.60 -3.91
N THR A 5 27.21 -8.59 -3.74
CA THR A 5 25.76 -8.41 -3.97
C THR A 5 25.12 -7.55 -2.88
N ARG A 6 25.58 -7.66 -1.63
CA ARG A 6 25.08 -6.84 -0.51
C ARG A 6 25.51 -5.38 -0.64
N GLU A 7 26.76 -5.12 -1.03
CA GLU A 7 27.24 -3.76 -1.32
C GLU A 7 26.48 -3.13 -2.49
N GLY A 8 26.30 -3.85 -3.60
CA GLY A 8 25.51 -3.38 -4.73
C GLY A 8 24.05 -3.08 -4.35
N MET A 9 23.43 -3.93 -3.52
CA MET A 9 22.10 -3.67 -2.97
C MET A 9 22.06 -2.46 -2.04
N ALA A 10 23.08 -2.24 -1.21
CA ALA A 10 23.16 -1.07 -0.34
C ALA A 10 23.22 0.23 -1.15
N ILE A 11 24.03 0.25 -2.22
CA ILE A 11 24.12 1.38 -3.15
C ILE A 11 22.78 1.62 -3.87
N ALA A 12 22.12 0.57 -4.36
CA ALA A 12 20.81 0.68 -5.00
C ALA A 12 19.69 1.13 -4.04
N LYS A 13 19.79 0.75 -2.76
CA LYS A 13 18.86 1.18 -1.69
C LYS A 13 19.09 2.65 -1.36
N ALA A 14 20.35 3.08 -1.25
CA ALA A 14 20.73 4.48 -1.04
C ALA A 14 20.27 5.38 -2.21
N ALA A 15 20.36 4.88 -3.44
CA ALA A 15 19.85 5.54 -4.63
C ALA A 15 18.31 5.49 -4.81
N GLY A 16 17.58 4.88 -3.87
CA GLY A 16 16.11 4.80 -3.90
C GLY A 16 15.53 3.88 -5.00
N LYS A 17 16.37 3.08 -5.65
CA LYS A 17 15.97 2.19 -6.77
C LYS A 17 15.31 0.89 -6.29
N LEU A 18 15.66 0.44 -5.08
CA LEU A 18 15.01 -0.71 -4.45
C LEU A 18 13.67 -0.28 -3.84
N ARG A 19 12.60 -0.43 -4.61
CA ARG A 19 11.22 -0.31 -4.13
C ARG A 19 10.70 -1.72 -3.85
N GLY A 20 9.99 -1.89 -2.73
CA GLY A 20 9.34 -3.16 -2.40
C GLY A 20 8.31 -3.58 -3.46
N LYS A 21 7.58 -4.67 -3.20
CA LYS A 21 6.52 -5.11 -4.11
C LYS A 21 5.53 -3.97 -4.37
N GLN A 22 5.29 -3.68 -5.65
CA GLN A 22 4.31 -2.68 -6.08
C GLN A 22 2.95 -3.02 -5.46
N PRO A 23 2.21 -2.03 -4.92
CA PRO A 23 0.84 -2.25 -4.47
C PRO A 23 -0.01 -2.86 -5.58
N LYS A 24 -0.90 -3.80 -5.21
CA LYS A 24 -1.80 -4.47 -6.18
C LYS A 24 -2.83 -3.50 -6.79
N LEU A 25 -3.14 -2.41 -6.09
CA LEU A 25 -4.06 -1.36 -6.54
C LEU A 25 -3.29 -0.24 -7.24
N THR A 26 -3.76 0.15 -8.43
CA THR A 26 -3.26 1.33 -9.12
C THR A 26 -3.71 2.61 -8.40
N ALA A 27 -3.01 3.72 -8.63
CA ALA A 27 -3.35 5.00 -7.98
C ALA A 27 -4.83 5.43 -8.19
N PRO A 28 -5.43 5.29 -9.40
CA PRO A 28 -6.85 5.59 -9.58
C PRO A 28 -7.78 4.68 -8.78
N LYS A 29 -7.53 3.36 -8.77
CA LYS A 29 -8.35 2.41 -7.99
C LYS A 29 -8.25 2.69 -6.50
N ARG A 30 -7.07 3.05 -6.00
CA ARG A 30 -6.87 3.46 -4.61
C ARG A 30 -7.69 4.70 -4.26
N ARG A 31 -7.65 5.75 -5.10
CA ARG A 31 -8.46 6.96 -4.86
C ARG A 31 -9.95 6.64 -4.82
N HIS A 32 -10.41 5.78 -5.73
CA HIS A 32 -11.81 5.36 -5.77
C HIS A 32 -12.22 4.58 -4.51
N LEU A 33 -11.39 3.63 -4.07
CA LEU A 33 -11.60 2.89 -2.82
C LEU A 33 -11.72 3.82 -1.62
N LEU A 34 -10.80 4.78 -1.49
CA LEU A 34 -10.82 5.75 -0.39
C LEU A 34 -12.05 6.67 -0.44
N ALA A 35 -12.48 7.09 -1.64
CA ALA A 35 -13.67 7.91 -1.81
C ALA A 35 -14.95 7.16 -1.40
N ILE A 36 -15.10 5.90 -1.81
CA ILE A 36 -16.27 5.07 -1.43
C ILE A 36 -16.26 4.82 0.09
N HIS A 37 -15.10 4.48 0.65
CA HIS A 37 -14.96 4.30 2.10
C HIS A 37 -15.31 5.59 2.86
N ALA A 38 -14.86 6.75 2.39
CA ALA A 38 -15.17 8.04 3.00
C ALA A 38 -16.65 8.41 2.90
N ALA A 39 -17.32 7.99 1.83
CA ALA A 39 -18.77 8.16 1.67
C ALA A 39 -19.58 7.26 2.62
N GLY A 40 -18.96 6.25 3.25
CA GLY A 40 -19.62 5.36 4.20
C GLY A 40 -20.68 4.43 3.58
N THR A 41 -20.73 4.33 2.25
CA THR A 41 -21.78 3.60 1.52
C THR A 41 -21.55 2.10 1.46
N HIS A 42 -20.31 1.64 1.70
CA HIS A 42 -19.95 0.24 1.61
C HIS A 42 -19.12 -0.17 2.83
N THR A 43 -19.37 -1.37 3.32
CA THR A 43 -18.54 -2.04 4.32
C THR A 43 -17.18 -2.43 3.72
N GLN A 44 -16.22 -2.69 4.58
CA GLN A 44 -14.88 -3.11 4.15
C GLN A 44 -14.87 -4.46 3.44
N THR A 45 -15.87 -5.32 3.69
CA THR A 45 -16.05 -6.59 3.00
C THR A 45 -16.54 -6.37 1.58
N GLU A 46 -17.57 -5.52 1.40
CA GLU A 46 -18.09 -5.18 0.07
C GLU A 46 -17.04 -4.45 -0.78
N LEU A 47 -16.21 -3.60 -0.16
CA LEU A 47 -15.06 -3.00 -0.84
C LEU A 47 -14.01 -4.04 -1.28
N ALA A 48 -13.82 -5.11 -0.51
CA ALA A 48 -12.90 -6.17 -0.89
C ALA A 48 -13.39 -6.92 -2.13
N GLU A 49 -14.69 -7.22 -2.17
CA GLU A 49 -15.35 -7.87 -3.30
C GLU A 49 -15.37 -6.98 -4.55
N LEU A 50 -15.78 -5.71 -4.43
CA LEU A 50 -15.87 -4.77 -5.55
C LEU A 50 -14.53 -4.56 -6.27
N PHE A 51 -13.42 -4.61 -5.53
CA PHE A 51 -12.09 -4.37 -6.08
C PHE A 51 -11.31 -5.66 -6.38
N ASP A 52 -11.90 -6.85 -6.17
CA ASP A 52 -11.24 -8.16 -6.29
C ASP A 52 -9.91 -8.24 -5.49
N VAL A 53 -9.98 -7.79 -4.23
CA VAL A 53 -8.84 -7.78 -3.30
C VAL A 53 -9.20 -8.42 -1.98
N SER A 54 -8.20 -8.86 -1.23
CA SER A 54 -8.43 -9.32 0.14
C SER A 54 -8.80 -8.16 1.06
N ARG A 55 -9.59 -8.43 2.11
CA ARG A 55 -9.87 -7.48 3.20
C ARG A 55 -8.59 -6.87 3.78
N ALA A 56 -7.52 -7.67 3.90
CA ALA A 56 -6.21 -7.19 4.37
C ALA A 56 -5.59 -6.11 3.46
N THR A 57 -5.88 -6.13 2.15
CA THR A 57 -5.47 -5.07 1.23
C THR A 57 -6.27 -3.80 1.47
N VAL A 58 -7.58 -3.89 1.68
CA VAL A 58 -8.42 -2.75 2.05
C VAL A 58 -7.90 -2.08 3.34
N TYR A 59 -7.71 -2.86 4.40
CA TYR A 59 -7.15 -2.36 5.67
C TYR A 59 -5.81 -1.64 5.49
N ARG A 60 -4.89 -2.22 4.70
CA ARG A 60 -3.57 -1.62 4.44
C ARG A 60 -3.68 -0.28 3.70
N GLU A 61 -4.59 -0.16 2.72
CA GLU A 61 -4.79 1.10 2.00
C GLU A 61 -5.41 2.18 2.90
N LEU A 62 -6.32 1.79 3.80
CA LEU A 62 -6.91 2.70 4.80
C LEU A 62 -5.86 3.18 5.81
N GLN A 63 -5.04 2.27 6.35
CA GLN A 63 -3.94 2.64 7.26
C GLN A 63 -2.90 3.54 6.58
N ARG A 64 -2.61 3.33 5.29
CA ARG A 64 -1.71 4.20 4.51
C ARG A 64 -2.32 5.55 4.17
N ALA A 65 -3.64 5.68 4.18
CA ALA A 65 -4.34 6.93 3.96
C ALA A 65 -4.51 7.73 5.25
N GLN A 66 -4.56 7.05 6.40
CA GLN A 66 -4.58 7.70 7.70
C GLN A 66 -3.24 8.40 7.94
N PRO A 67 -3.25 9.69 8.37
CA PRO A 67 -2.03 10.32 8.85
C PRO A 67 -1.46 9.50 10.00
N PRO A 68 -0.12 9.43 10.17
CA PRO A 68 0.46 8.73 11.30
C PRO A 68 -0.20 9.25 12.57
N LYS A 69 -0.84 8.35 13.33
CA LYS A 69 -1.40 8.69 14.64
C LYS A 69 -0.25 9.33 15.41
N ALA A 70 -0.38 10.62 15.74
CA ALA A 70 0.62 11.33 16.52
C ALA A 70 0.93 10.45 17.74
N ALA A 71 2.18 10.02 17.84
CA ALA A 71 2.65 9.31 19.02
C ALA A 71 2.54 10.32 20.16
N ILE A 72 1.60 10.06 21.07
CA ILE A 72 1.48 10.74 22.36
C ILE A 72 2.43 10.03 23.31
#